data_AF-A0A940FWM1-F1
#
_entry.id   AF-A0A940FWM1-F1
#
_cell.length_a   1.000
_cell.length_b   1.000
_cell.length_c   1.000
_cell.angle_alpha   90.00
_cell.angle_beta   90.00
_cell.angle_gamma   90.00
#
_symmetry.space_group_name_H-M   'P 1'
#
loop_
_entity.id
_entity.type
_entity.pdbx_description
1 polymer ?
#
loop_
_entity_poly.entity_id
_entity_poly.type
_entity_poly.pdbx_seq_one_letter_code
_entity_poly.pdbx_strand_id
1 'polypeptide(L)'
;MKLRLDTALALGVLAAGLALSGCKSQAQKEVDEQAKAIDKSYEAEADIKEAVAAGAPNAVQAQAHNEAEQLRNQGEAIKDHLQSEAKELKKVPNK
;
A
#
# COMPACT_ATOMS: atom_id res chain seq x y z
N MET A 1 6.91 -4.66 45.09
CA MET A 1 6.16 -3.39 45.23
C MET A 1 6.80 -2.34 44.33
N LYS A 2 6.01 -1.75 43.44
CA LYS A 2 6.14 -0.40 42.84
C LYS A 2 7.42 -0.07 42.06
N LEU A 3 7.37 -0.27 40.73
CA LEU A 3 7.90 0.75 39.82
C LEU A 3 6.73 1.63 39.34
N ARG A 4 7.04 2.92 39.29
CA ARG A 4 6.12 4.04 39.39
C ARG A 4 5.47 4.37 38.04
N LEU A 5 4.17 4.62 38.12
CA LEU A 5 3.45 5.54 37.25
C LEU A 5 4.17 6.90 37.25
N ASP A 6 4.00 7.69 36.19
CA ASP A 6 4.43 9.09 36.07
C ASP A 6 5.83 9.32 35.50
N THR A 7 5.95 9.15 34.18
CA THR A 7 6.84 9.98 33.36
C THR A 7 6.05 10.53 32.19
N ALA A 8 5.55 11.74 32.41
CA ALA A 8 5.48 12.83 31.45
C ALA A 8 4.79 12.56 30.10
N LEU A 9 3.49 12.82 30.11
CA LEU A 9 2.83 13.70 29.15
C LEU A 9 3.80 14.78 28.58
N ALA A 10 3.87 14.92 27.25
CA ALA A 10 4.39 16.09 26.48
C ALA A 10 5.46 15.79 25.39
N LEU A 11 5.11 14.95 24.42
CA LEU A 11 5.54 15.12 23.01
C LEU A 11 4.25 15.11 22.17
N GLY A 12 3.39 16.12 22.33
CA GLY A 12 3.50 17.34 21.53
C GLY A 12 2.92 17.06 20.14
N VAL A 13 1.59 17.03 19.96
CA VAL A 13 0.78 18.21 19.57
C VAL A 13 1.43 19.05 18.44
N LEU A 14 2.16 18.41 17.52
CA LEU A 14 2.71 19.08 16.32
C LEU A 14 2.13 18.57 14.99
N ALA A 15 1.45 17.42 14.96
CA ALA A 15 0.80 16.93 13.74
C ALA A 15 -0.70 17.28 13.63
N ALA A 16 -1.32 17.77 14.71
CA ALA A 16 -2.74 18.15 14.73
C ALA A 16 -3.04 19.49 14.01
N GLY A 17 -2.02 20.13 13.42
CA GLY A 17 -2.10 21.47 12.81
C GLY A 17 -1.54 21.57 11.39
N LEU A 18 -1.33 20.45 10.68
CA LEU A 18 -0.91 20.50 9.28
C LEU A 18 -2.11 20.77 8.37
N ALA A 19 -2.45 22.05 8.25
CA ALA A 19 -2.77 22.65 6.95
C ALA A 19 -3.83 21.91 6.09
N LEU A 20 -4.95 21.50 6.70
CA LEU A 20 -6.00 20.67 6.12
C LEU A 20 -6.80 21.29 4.94
N SER A 21 -6.42 22.47 4.43
CA SER A 21 -7.17 23.15 3.37
C SER A 21 -6.37 23.44 2.09
N GLY A 22 -5.07 23.12 2.02
CA GLY A 22 -4.21 23.43 0.87
C GLY A 22 -3.59 22.24 0.11
N CYS A 23 -3.50 21.05 0.72
CA CYS A 23 -2.65 19.93 0.21
C CYS A 23 -3.40 18.73 -0.39
N LYS A 24 -4.70 18.83 -0.70
CA LYS A 24 -5.50 17.69 -1.20
C LYS A 24 -4.92 17.03 -2.47
N SER A 25 -4.18 17.76 -3.32
CA SER A 25 -3.55 17.16 -4.51
C SER A 25 -2.19 16.51 -4.24
N GLN A 26 -1.46 16.95 -3.21
CA GLN A 26 -0.16 16.38 -2.85
C GLN A 26 -0.38 15.02 -2.17
N ALA A 27 -1.29 14.96 -1.20
CA ALA A 27 -1.66 13.73 -0.52
C ALA A 27 -2.22 12.67 -1.50
N GLN A 28 -3.03 13.09 -2.49
CA GLN A 28 -3.52 12.18 -3.53
C GLN A 28 -2.38 11.62 -4.38
N LYS A 29 -1.40 12.45 -4.75
CA LYS A 29 -0.21 11.98 -5.48
C LYS A 29 0.63 11.02 -4.65
N GLU A 30 0.80 11.29 -3.36
CA GLU A 30 1.53 10.40 -2.45
C GLU A 30 0.84 9.04 -2.32
N VAL A 31 -0.50 9.00 -2.20
CA VAL A 31 -1.25 7.74 -2.19
C VAL A 31 -1.17 7.04 -3.55
N ASP A 32 -1.26 7.76 -4.67
CA ASP A 32 -1.13 7.19 -6.01
C ASP A 32 0.27 6.59 -6.24
N GLU A 33 1.33 7.25 -5.76
CA GLU A 33 2.71 6.77 -5.84
C GLU A 33 2.93 5.56 -4.94
N GLN A 34 2.37 5.56 -3.73
CA GLN A 34 2.43 4.42 -2.82
C GLN A 34 1.66 3.22 -3.38
N ALA A 35 0.46 3.43 -3.94
CA ALA A 35 -0.34 2.41 -4.59
C ALA A 35 0.41 1.76 -5.77
N LYS A 36 1.10 2.56 -6.59
CA LYS A 36 1.95 2.06 -7.69
C LYS A 36 3.19 1.33 -7.19
N ALA A 37 3.78 1.74 -6.07
CA ALA A 37 4.92 1.06 -5.48
C ALA A 37 4.52 -0.34 -4.98
N ILE A 38 3.33 -0.47 -4.38
CA ILE A 38 2.77 -1.75 -3.95
C ILE A 38 2.49 -2.66 -5.17
N ASP A 39 1.80 -2.14 -6.19
CA ASP A 39 1.56 -2.86 -7.45
C ASP A 39 2.85 -3.46 -8.02
N LYS A 40 3.90 -2.64 -8.13
CA LYS A 40 5.22 -3.07 -8.61
C LYS A 40 5.91 -4.10 -7.72
N SER A 41 5.72 -4.05 -6.39
CA SER A 41 6.31 -5.07 -5.53
C SER A 41 5.66 -6.44 -5.76
N TYR A 42 4.34 -6.48 -5.95
CA TYR A 42 3.62 -7.70 -6.28
C TYR A 42 3.99 -8.22 -7.68
N GLU A 43 4.14 -7.34 -8.67
CA GLU A 43 4.67 -7.71 -10.00
C GLU A 43 6.07 -8.32 -9.89
N ALA A 44 6.97 -7.71 -9.12
CA ALA A 44 8.32 -8.24 -8.93
C ALA A 44 8.31 -9.61 -8.23
N GLU A 45 7.44 -9.82 -7.24
CA GLU A 45 7.27 -11.12 -6.60
C GLU A 45 6.73 -12.18 -7.57
N ALA A 46 5.76 -11.81 -8.41
CA ALA A 46 5.23 -12.66 -9.47
C ALA A 46 6.32 -13.07 -10.47
N ASP A 47 7.16 -12.11 -10.89
CA ASP A 47 8.26 -12.36 -11.81
C ASP A 47 9.33 -13.27 -11.21
N ILE A 48 9.67 -13.07 -9.92
CA ILE A 48 10.57 -13.99 -9.20
C ILE A 48 9.97 -15.39 -9.17
N LYS A 49 8.66 -15.53 -8.92
CA LYS A 49 7.97 -16.81 -8.87
C LYS A 49 8.08 -17.57 -10.18
N GLU A 50 7.80 -16.90 -11.29
CA GLU A 50 7.91 -17.48 -12.64
C GLU A 50 9.37 -17.79 -12.98
N ALA A 51 10.30 -16.90 -12.65
CA ALA A 51 11.73 -17.09 -12.90
C ALA A 51 12.31 -18.27 -12.13
N VAL A 52 11.91 -18.47 -10.87
CA VAL A 52 12.34 -19.63 -10.05
C VAL A 52 11.80 -20.94 -10.61
N ALA A 53 10.59 -20.92 -11.18
CA ALA A 53 10.00 -22.10 -11.82
C ALA A 53 10.50 -22.33 -13.25
N ALA A 54 11.28 -21.41 -13.82
CA ALA A 54 11.82 -21.55 -15.16
C ALA A 54 12.72 -22.78 -15.25
N GLY A 55 12.35 -23.73 -16.11
CA GLY A 55 13.05 -25.01 -16.26
C GLY A 55 12.51 -26.15 -15.37
N ALA A 56 11.50 -25.92 -14.54
CA ALA A 56 10.79 -26.98 -13.82
C ALA A 56 9.87 -27.77 -14.77
N PRO A 57 9.32 -28.94 -14.36
CA PRO A 57 8.31 -29.64 -15.16
C PRO A 57 7.08 -28.77 -15.46
N ASN A 58 6.41 -29.01 -16.60
CA ASN A 58 5.29 -28.17 -17.07
C ASN A 58 4.18 -27.96 -16.03
N ALA A 59 3.84 -28.98 -15.25
CA ALA A 59 2.84 -28.85 -14.19
C ALA A 59 3.24 -27.83 -13.12
N VAL A 60 4.53 -27.79 -12.77
CA VAL A 60 5.10 -26.85 -11.79
C VAL A 60 5.15 -25.44 -12.37
N GLN A 61 5.52 -25.30 -13.65
CA GLN A 61 5.49 -24.01 -14.35
C GLN A 61 4.06 -23.43 -14.40
N ALA A 62 3.07 -24.26 -14.75
CA ALA A 62 1.67 -23.83 -14.82
C ALA A 62 1.14 -23.40 -13.43
N GLN A 63 1.52 -24.13 -12.38
CA GLN A 63 1.18 -23.73 -11.02
C GLN A 63 1.84 -22.40 -10.62
N ALA A 64 3.15 -22.24 -10.89
CA ALA A 64 3.87 -21.00 -10.62
C ALA A 64 3.27 -19.81 -11.36
N HIS A 65 2.87 -20.00 -12.62
CA HIS A 65 2.16 -18.98 -13.40
C HIS A 65 0.82 -18.60 -12.76
N ASN A 66 -0.01 -19.56 -12.35
CA ASN A 66 -1.27 -19.27 -11.67
C ASN A 66 -1.06 -18.50 -10.35
N GLU A 67 -0.02 -18.85 -9.58
CA GLU A 67 0.33 -18.15 -8.35
C GLU A 67 0.86 -16.73 -8.62
N ALA A 68 1.65 -16.55 -9.68
CA ALA A 68 2.13 -15.25 -10.15
C ALA A 68 0.97 -14.34 -10.61
N GLU A 69 0.00 -14.87 -11.35
CA GLU A 69 -1.21 -14.14 -11.74
C GLU A 69 -2.04 -13.73 -10.53
N GLN A 70 -2.14 -14.57 -9.49
CA GLN A 70 -2.82 -14.19 -8.26
C GLN A 70 -2.12 -13.03 -7.54
N LEU A 71 -0.78 -13.00 -7.53
CA LEU A 71 -0.01 -11.90 -6.96
C LEU A 71 -0.24 -10.61 -7.76
N ARG A 72 -0.17 -10.66 -9.10
CA ARG A 72 -0.45 -9.51 -9.98
C ARG A 72 -1.85 -8.94 -9.73
N ASN A 73 -2.87 -9.81 -9.68
CA ASN A 73 -4.24 -9.41 -9.40
C ASN A 73 -4.43 -8.80 -7.99
N GLN A 74 -3.71 -9.30 -6.98
CA GLN A 74 -3.74 -8.72 -5.63
C GLN A 74 -3.11 -7.32 -5.59
N GLY A 75 -1.95 -7.15 -6.24
CA GLY A 75 -1.29 -5.86 -6.37
C GLY A 75 -2.19 -4.83 -7.05
N GLU A 76 -2.83 -5.21 -8.16
CA GLU A 76 -3.77 -4.36 -8.89
C GLU A 76 -5.01 -4.01 -8.05
N ALA A 77 -5.62 -4.99 -7.37
CA ALA A 77 -6.78 -4.76 -6.52
C ALA A 77 -6.47 -3.78 -5.37
N ILE A 78 -5.29 -3.89 -4.75
CA ILE A 78 -4.85 -2.96 -3.69
C ILE A 78 -4.60 -1.57 -4.27
N LYS A 79 -3.92 -1.48 -5.43
CA LYS A 79 -3.69 -0.22 -6.14
C LYS A 79 -5.01 0.50 -6.42
N ASP A 80 -5.96 -0.21 -7.01
CA ASP A 80 -7.27 0.33 -7.38
C ASP A 80 -8.07 0.75 -6.16
N HIS A 81 -8.04 -0.05 -5.09
CA HIS A 81 -8.69 0.27 -3.82
C HIS A 81 -8.15 1.58 -3.23
N LEU A 82 -6.82 1.70 -3.07
CA LEU A 82 -6.18 2.89 -2.51
C LEU A 82 -6.43 4.14 -3.37
N GLN A 83 -6.35 4.01 -4.70
CA GLN A 83 -6.65 5.10 -5.62
C GLN A 83 -8.13 5.51 -5.57
N SER A 84 -9.04 4.55 -5.39
CA SER A 84 -10.47 4.82 -5.22
C SER A 84 -10.73 5.57 -3.91
N GLU A 85 -10.18 5.10 -2.78
CA GLU A 85 -10.32 5.78 -1.49
C GLU A 85 -9.77 7.21 -1.52
N ALA A 86 -8.60 7.41 -2.13
CA ALA A 86 -8.02 8.74 -2.32
C ALA A 86 -8.94 9.67 -3.14
N LYS A 87 -9.62 9.14 -4.16
CA LYS A 87 -10.60 9.89 -4.97
C LYS A 87 -11.87 10.20 -4.18
N GLU A 88 -12.38 9.27 -3.39
CA GLU A 88 -13.61 9.47 -2.59
C GLU A 88 -13.39 10.46 -1.43
N LEU A 89 -12.24 10.42 -0.75
CA LEU A 89 -11.84 11.43 0.25
C LEU A 89 -11.81 12.86 -0.31
N LYS A 90 -11.58 13.01 -1.62
CA LYS A 90 -11.65 14.30 -2.30
C LYS A 90 -13.10 14.77 -2.52
N LYS A 91 -14.04 13.84 -2.74
CA LYS A 91 -15.46 14.12 -3.02
C LYS A 91 -16.27 14.50 -1.80
N VAL A 92 -15.83 14.16 -0.58
CA VAL A 92 -16.48 14.64 0.65
C VAL A 92 -16.11 16.12 0.85
N PRO A 93 -17.05 17.07 0.68
CA PRO A 93 -16.81 18.45 1.05
C PRO A 93 -16.79 18.52 2.58
N ASN A 94 -15.69 18.99 3.15
CA ASN A 94 -15.66 19.35 4.57
C ASN A 94 -16.64 20.52 4.74
N LYS A 95 -17.80 20.25 5.33
CA LYS A 95 -18.67 21.30 5.88
C LYS A 95 -18.03 21.88 7.12
#